data_AF-T0R436-F1
#
_entry.id   AF-T0R436-F1
#
_cell.length_a   1.000
_cell.length_b   1.000
_cell.length_c   1.000
_cell.angle_alpha   90.00
_cell.angle_beta   90.00
_cell.angle_gamma   90.00
#
_symmetry.space_group_name_H-M   'P 1'
#
loop_
_entity.id
_entity.type
_entity.pdbx_description
1 polymer ?
#
loop_
_entity_poly.entity_id
_entity_poly.type
_entity_poly.pdbx_seq_one_letter_code
_entity_poly.pdbx_strand_id
1 'polypeptide(L)'
;MRATRVLHTGSNVGLADYMLVPYTLALTMSSTMALVTCVVVFKWTNVKQHASQGALFMFFACTVVWSAVTFVGCIAKYLDRRETNWDNSLTKYTFLVAQIFQVGAGLWLLVAVHEIKRMVFAPRSAANSKRAMRFFVASIYIVLCLYGLGMILYVRLHFGADDDHDDDHVDEHDDPNSAGFGHERQLNFFEALQWGHSLLRMATVLYPIGMSLYFHARR
;
A
#
# COMPACT_ATOMS: atom_id res chain seq x y z
N MET A 1 9.13 42.75 2.20
CA MET A 1 8.92 41.46 1.50
C MET A 1 8.47 40.37 2.48
N ARG A 2 7.24 40.45 3.01
CA ARG A 2 6.71 39.48 4.00
C ARG A 2 5.25 39.07 3.75
N ALA A 3 4.66 39.47 2.61
CA ALA A 3 3.24 39.32 2.33
C ALA A 3 2.89 38.18 1.35
N THR A 4 3.88 37.56 0.69
CA THR A 4 3.64 36.53 -0.34
C THR A 4 3.71 35.08 0.17
N ARG A 5 4.11 34.85 1.43
CA ARG A 5 4.27 33.48 1.99
C ARG A 5 3.03 32.95 2.73
N VAL A 6 1.99 33.76 2.92
CA VAL A 6 0.78 33.38 3.69
C VAL A 6 -0.40 32.99 2.79
N LEU A 7 -0.41 33.42 1.52
CA LEU A 7 -1.52 33.16 0.58
C LEU A 7 -1.46 31.78 -0.11
N HIS A 8 -0.32 31.08 -0.08
CA HIS A 8 -0.18 29.75 -0.70
C HIS A 8 -0.50 28.59 0.24
N THR A 9 -0.64 28.82 1.54
CA THR A 9 -1.01 27.79 2.52
C THR A 9 -2.53 27.70 2.72
N GLY A 10 -3.28 28.80 2.56
CA GLY A 10 -4.74 28.79 2.78
C GLY A 10 -5.57 28.08 1.71
N SER A 11 -5.18 28.13 0.43
CA SER A 11 -5.95 27.49 -0.66
C SER A 11 -5.72 25.98 -0.73
N ASN A 12 -4.53 25.52 -0.35
CA ASN A 12 -4.14 24.11 -0.46
C ASN A 12 -4.75 23.24 0.66
N VAL A 13 -4.93 23.81 1.86
CA VAL A 13 -5.61 23.10 2.98
C VAL A 13 -7.08 22.88 2.65
N GLY A 14 -7.76 23.92 2.14
CA GLY A 14 -9.14 23.77 1.66
C GLY A 14 -9.26 22.76 0.53
N LEU A 15 -8.35 22.77 -0.45
CA LEU A 15 -8.38 21.82 -1.56
C LEU A 15 -8.15 20.37 -1.09
N ALA A 16 -7.21 20.15 -0.18
CA ALA A 16 -6.95 18.83 0.42
C ALA A 16 -8.17 18.31 1.20
N ASP A 17 -8.85 19.19 1.95
CA ASP A 17 -10.10 18.88 2.65
C ASP A 17 -11.24 18.58 1.69
N TYR A 18 -11.33 19.32 0.58
CA TYR A 18 -12.30 19.08 -0.48
C TYR A 18 -12.04 17.78 -1.24
N MET A 19 -10.79 17.32 -1.34
CA MET A 19 -10.43 16.06 -1.99
C MET A 19 -10.73 14.84 -1.12
N LEU A 20 -10.85 14.99 0.21
CA LEU A 20 -11.15 13.89 1.12
C LEU A 20 -12.54 13.27 0.86
N VAL A 21 -13.55 14.12 0.61
CA VAL A 21 -14.94 13.69 0.33
C VAL A 21 -15.04 12.83 -0.96
N PRO A 22 -14.64 13.32 -2.15
CA PRO A 22 -14.69 12.52 -3.37
C PRO A 22 -13.77 11.29 -3.29
N TYR A 23 -12.65 11.36 -2.56
CA TYR A 23 -11.81 10.19 -2.31
C TYR A 23 -12.53 9.13 -1.49
N THR A 24 -13.25 9.52 -0.42
CA THR A 24 -14.06 8.56 0.35
C THR A 24 -15.20 7.95 -0.46
N LEU A 25 -15.86 8.72 -1.32
CA LEU A 25 -16.91 8.21 -2.22
C LEU A 25 -16.33 7.25 -3.27
N ALA A 26 -15.17 7.58 -3.85
CA ALA A 26 -14.49 6.69 -4.79
C ALA A 26 -14.08 5.37 -4.11
N LEU A 27 -13.60 5.44 -2.87
CA LEU A 27 -13.22 4.26 -2.08
C LEU A 27 -14.43 3.35 -1.81
N THR A 28 -15.58 3.90 -1.41
CA THR A 28 -16.78 3.09 -1.13
C THR A 28 -17.37 2.47 -2.40
N MET A 29 -17.39 3.21 -3.52
CA MET A 29 -17.81 2.66 -4.81
C MET A 29 -16.86 1.54 -5.27
N SER A 30 -15.55 1.76 -5.15
CA SER A 30 -14.53 0.78 -5.50
C SER A 30 -14.62 -0.49 -4.64
N SER A 31 -14.76 -0.34 -3.32
CA SER A 31 -14.90 -1.47 -2.39
C SER A 31 -16.14 -2.31 -2.70
N THR A 32 -17.26 -1.65 -3.00
CA THR A 32 -18.53 -2.31 -3.32
C THR A 32 -18.43 -3.08 -4.63
N MET A 33 -17.85 -2.47 -5.68
CA MET A 33 -17.64 -3.17 -6.95
C MET A 33 -16.68 -4.35 -6.81
N ALA A 34 -15.59 -4.20 -6.06
CA ALA A 34 -14.64 -5.27 -5.81
C ALA A 34 -15.28 -6.43 -5.01
N LEU A 35 -16.08 -6.13 -3.99
CA LEU A 35 -16.85 -7.12 -3.23
C LEU A 35 -17.84 -7.89 -4.09
N VAL A 36 -18.66 -7.17 -4.88
CA VAL A 36 -19.62 -7.78 -5.79
C VAL A 36 -18.91 -8.68 -6.80
N THR A 37 -17.75 -8.26 -7.31
CA THR A 37 -16.93 -9.08 -8.21
C THR A 37 -16.43 -10.35 -7.52
N CYS A 38 -15.93 -10.24 -6.29
CA CYS A 38 -15.50 -11.39 -5.48
C CYS A 38 -16.62 -12.43 -5.30
N VAL A 39 -17.87 -11.98 -5.10
CA VAL A 39 -19.02 -12.86 -4.84
C VAL A 39 -19.62 -13.43 -6.13
N VAL A 40 -19.80 -12.60 -7.16
CA VAL A 40 -20.57 -12.95 -8.36
C VAL A 40 -19.71 -13.62 -9.43
N VAL A 41 -18.47 -13.16 -9.62
CA VAL A 41 -17.62 -13.59 -10.75
C VAL A 41 -16.80 -14.82 -10.40
N PHE A 42 -16.31 -14.91 -9.16
CA PHE A 42 -15.34 -15.94 -8.77
C PHE A 42 -16.02 -17.14 -8.12
N LYS A 43 -16.21 -18.21 -8.90
CA LYS A 43 -16.54 -19.52 -8.35
C LYS A 43 -15.32 -20.14 -7.67
N TRP A 44 -15.47 -20.56 -6.41
CA TRP A 44 -14.39 -21.12 -5.59
C TRP A 44 -13.66 -22.32 -6.21
N THR A 45 -14.36 -23.12 -7.01
CA THR A 45 -13.80 -24.24 -7.78
C THR A 45 -12.79 -23.77 -8.82
N ASN A 46 -13.07 -22.66 -9.49
CA ASN A 46 -12.30 -22.08 -10.57
C ASN A 46 -11.08 -21.30 -10.03
N VAL A 47 -11.27 -20.54 -8.94
CA VAL A 47 -10.20 -19.82 -8.20
C VAL A 47 -9.07 -20.76 -7.78
N LYS A 48 -9.40 -21.99 -7.36
CA LYS A 48 -8.41 -22.99 -6.91
C LYS A 48 -7.72 -23.74 -8.05
N GLN A 49 -8.29 -23.73 -9.25
CA GLN A 49 -7.77 -24.48 -10.39
C GLN A 49 -6.91 -23.61 -11.31
N HIS A 50 -7.29 -22.36 -11.52
CA HIS A 50 -6.62 -21.45 -12.44
C HIS A 50 -5.88 -20.34 -11.70
N ALA A 51 -4.57 -20.24 -11.92
CA ALA A 51 -3.72 -19.24 -11.28
C ALA A 51 -4.13 -17.80 -11.62
N SER A 52 -4.63 -17.53 -12.83
CA SER A 52 -5.10 -16.19 -13.22
C SER A 52 -6.34 -15.74 -12.44
N GLN A 53 -7.34 -16.62 -12.31
CA GLN A 53 -8.56 -16.36 -11.57
C GLN A 53 -8.28 -16.28 -10.06
N GLY A 54 -7.36 -17.12 -9.57
CA GLY A 54 -6.82 -17.02 -8.23
C GLY A 54 -6.16 -15.67 -7.94
N ALA A 55 -5.27 -15.21 -8.83
CA ALA A 55 -4.57 -13.94 -8.67
C ALA A 55 -5.53 -12.74 -8.75
N LEU A 56 -6.48 -12.75 -9.68
CA LEU A 56 -7.50 -11.70 -9.77
C LEU A 56 -8.40 -11.66 -8.52
N PHE A 57 -8.83 -12.82 -8.01
CA PHE A 57 -9.59 -12.88 -6.76
C PHE A 57 -8.81 -12.26 -5.60
N MET A 58 -7.53 -12.60 -5.45
CA MET A 58 -6.68 -12.05 -4.39
C MET A 58 -6.46 -10.54 -4.56
N PHE A 59 -6.30 -10.05 -5.80
CA PHE A 59 -6.24 -8.62 -6.09
C PHE A 59 -7.50 -7.87 -5.60
N PHE A 60 -8.70 -8.36 -5.96
CA PHE A 60 -9.95 -7.75 -5.52
C PHE A 60 -10.13 -7.86 -4.00
N ALA A 61 -9.81 -9.01 -3.40
CA ALA A 61 -9.86 -9.18 -1.95
C ALA A 61 -8.94 -8.19 -1.21
N CYS A 62 -7.69 -8.02 -1.67
CA CYS A 62 -6.78 -7.02 -1.11
C CYS A 62 -7.31 -5.60 -1.30
N THR A 63 -7.92 -5.30 -2.44
CA THR A 63 -8.51 -3.98 -2.74
C THR A 63 -9.69 -3.67 -1.82
N VAL A 64 -10.52 -4.66 -1.50
CA VAL A 64 -11.62 -4.53 -0.53
C VAL A 64 -11.09 -4.21 0.87
N VAL A 65 -10.09 -4.95 1.34
CA VAL A 65 -9.52 -4.72 2.67
C VAL A 65 -8.82 -3.36 2.72
N TRP A 66 -8.05 -3.02 1.69
CA TRP A 66 -7.40 -1.72 1.55
C TRP A 66 -8.41 -0.57 1.63
N SER A 67 -9.47 -0.64 0.83
CA SER A 67 -10.49 0.42 0.77
C SER A 67 -11.27 0.54 2.08
N ALA A 68 -11.63 -0.58 2.72
CA ALA A 68 -12.29 -0.58 4.02
C ALA A 68 -11.42 0.05 5.12
N VAL A 69 -10.14 -0.31 5.19
CA VAL A 69 -9.20 0.26 6.17
C VAL A 69 -8.93 1.74 5.89
N THR A 70 -8.78 2.11 4.61
CA THR A 70 -8.59 3.51 4.22
C THR A 70 -9.83 4.35 4.56
N PHE A 71 -11.03 3.78 4.43
CA PHE A 71 -12.28 4.42 4.83
C PHE A 71 -12.31 4.68 6.35
N VAL A 72 -11.94 3.69 7.19
CA VAL A 72 -11.79 3.90 8.64
C VAL A 72 -10.74 4.99 8.94
N GLY A 73 -9.62 5.00 8.23
CA GLY A 73 -8.61 6.06 8.35
C GLY A 73 -9.13 7.45 7.94
N CYS A 74 -10.05 7.53 6.97
CA CYS A 74 -10.71 8.79 6.62
C CYS A 74 -11.67 9.25 7.70
N ILE A 75 -12.42 8.34 8.35
CA ILE A 75 -13.26 8.67 9.51
C ILE A 75 -12.41 9.25 10.64
N ALA A 76 -11.24 8.63 10.93
CA ALA A 76 -10.30 9.15 11.93
C ALA A 76 -9.92 10.61 11.63
N LYS A 77 -9.57 10.91 10.37
CA LYS A 77 -9.28 12.28 9.93
C LYS A 77 -10.47 13.21 10.07
N TYR A 78 -11.69 12.77 9.76
CA TYR A 78 -12.88 13.61 9.96
C TYR A 78 -13.13 13.97 11.43
N LEU A 79 -12.79 13.08 12.36
CA LEU A 79 -12.86 13.35 13.80
C LEU A 79 -11.76 14.32 14.25
N ASP A 80 -10.57 14.23 13.67
CA ASP A 80 -9.40 15.09 13.93
C ASP A 80 -9.37 16.36 13.04
N ARG A 81 -10.51 17.05 12.89
CA ARG A 81 -10.63 18.32 12.12
C ARG A 81 -10.15 18.26 10.66
N ARG A 82 -10.15 17.07 10.04
CA ARG A 82 -9.65 16.77 8.68
C ARG A 82 -8.14 16.84 8.52
N GLU A 83 -7.40 17.02 9.61
CA GLU A 83 -5.95 17.00 9.60
C GLU A 83 -5.42 15.58 9.88
N THR A 84 -4.24 15.27 9.33
CA THR A 84 -3.52 14.05 9.68
C THR A 84 -2.91 14.20 11.07
N ASN A 85 -3.67 13.82 12.09
CA ASN A 85 -3.15 13.68 13.44
C ASN A 85 -2.37 12.37 13.56
N TRP A 86 -1.04 12.49 13.59
CA TRP A 86 -0.17 11.34 13.73
C TRP A 86 -0.05 10.85 15.17
N ASP A 87 -0.54 11.55 16.19
CA ASP A 87 -0.56 11.02 17.57
C ASP A 87 -1.71 10.04 17.79
N ASN A 88 -2.76 10.15 17.00
CA ASN A 88 -3.86 9.23 17.04
C ASN A 88 -3.44 7.84 16.53
N SER A 89 -3.42 6.86 17.44
CA SER A 89 -3.13 5.46 17.12
C SER A 89 -4.01 4.92 15.99
N LEU A 90 -5.26 5.36 15.90
CA LEU A 90 -6.18 4.94 14.83
C LEU A 90 -5.66 5.36 13.45
N THR A 91 -5.18 6.60 13.31
CA THR A 91 -4.60 7.12 12.06
C THR A 91 -3.30 6.39 11.70
N LYS A 92 -2.40 6.17 12.68
CA LYS A 92 -1.14 5.43 12.46
C LYS A 92 -1.38 4.01 11.94
N TYR A 93 -2.21 3.22 12.64
CA TYR A 93 -2.42 1.81 12.30
C TYR A 93 -3.26 1.61 11.04
N THR A 94 -4.29 2.44 10.82
CA THR A 94 -5.09 2.36 9.58
C THR A 94 -4.23 2.72 8.37
N PHE A 95 -3.36 3.73 8.48
CA PHE A 95 -2.41 4.06 7.41
C PHE A 95 -1.45 2.90 7.13
N LEU A 96 -0.85 2.31 8.16
CA LEU A 96 0.09 1.19 8.02
C LEU A 96 -0.57 0.00 7.31
N VAL A 97 -1.74 -0.42 7.78
CA VAL A 97 -2.48 -1.54 7.20
C VAL A 97 -2.90 -1.23 5.77
N ALA A 98 -3.37 -0.01 5.50
CA ALA A 98 -3.69 0.42 4.14
C ALA A 98 -2.47 0.31 3.21
N GLN A 99 -1.28 0.78 3.61
CA GLN A 99 -0.10 0.68 2.75
C GLN A 99 0.27 -0.77 2.42
N ILE A 100 0.18 -1.69 3.38
CA ILE A 100 0.47 -3.12 3.17
C ILE A 100 -0.49 -3.71 2.14
N PHE A 101 -1.80 -3.50 2.30
CA PHE A 101 -2.78 -4.06 1.37
C PHE A 101 -2.73 -3.40 -0.01
N GLN A 102 -2.33 -2.14 -0.10
CA GLN A 102 -2.10 -1.46 -1.37
C GLN A 102 -0.95 -2.09 -2.16
N VAL A 103 0.18 -2.34 -1.50
CA VAL A 103 1.33 -3.07 -2.08
C VAL A 103 0.92 -4.48 -2.49
N GLY A 104 0.15 -5.16 -1.64
CA GLY A 104 -0.36 -6.50 -1.92
C GLY A 104 -1.25 -6.55 -3.15
N ALA A 105 -2.21 -5.64 -3.26
CA ALA A 105 -3.06 -5.50 -4.45
C ALA A 105 -2.19 -5.28 -5.71
N GLY A 106 -1.19 -4.40 -5.65
CA GLY A 106 -0.25 -4.18 -6.75
C GLY A 106 0.46 -5.46 -7.22
N LEU A 107 1.05 -6.22 -6.29
CA LEU A 107 1.73 -7.48 -6.60
C LEU A 107 0.78 -8.52 -7.22
N TRP A 108 -0.42 -8.65 -6.66
CA TRP A 108 -1.45 -9.55 -7.21
C TRP A 108 -1.90 -9.15 -8.61
N LEU A 109 -1.99 -7.84 -8.90
CA LEU A 109 -2.31 -7.33 -10.23
C LEU A 109 -1.22 -7.68 -11.25
N LEU A 110 0.06 -7.53 -10.89
CA LEU A 110 1.18 -7.91 -11.76
C LEU A 110 1.15 -9.40 -12.10
N VAL A 111 0.93 -10.25 -11.09
CA VAL A 111 0.78 -11.70 -11.30
C VAL A 111 -0.43 -12.02 -12.16
N ALA A 112 -1.57 -11.35 -11.94
CA ALA A 112 -2.78 -11.55 -12.73
C ALA A 112 -2.55 -11.24 -14.21
N VAL A 113 -1.96 -10.08 -14.53
CA VAL A 113 -1.66 -9.69 -15.93
C VAL A 113 -0.64 -10.65 -16.56
N HIS A 114 0.37 -11.08 -15.81
CA HIS A 114 1.36 -12.03 -16.30
C HIS A 114 0.75 -13.41 -16.59
N GLU A 115 -0.14 -13.90 -15.73
CA GLU A 115 -0.85 -15.16 -15.96
C GLU A 115 -1.86 -15.06 -17.11
N ILE A 116 -2.54 -13.92 -17.29
CA ILE A 116 -3.41 -13.69 -18.45
C ILE A 116 -2.59 -13.70 -19.75
N LYS A 117 -1.46 -12.98 -19.79
CA LYS A 117 -0.51 -13.04 -20.92
C LYS A 117 -0.12 -14.48 -21.23
N ARG A 118 0.28 -15.22 -20.20
CA ARG A 118 0.70 -16.61 -20.37
C ARG A 118 -0.44 -17.50 -20.87
N MET A 119 -1.68 -17.30 -20.41
CA MET A 119 -2.83 -18.05 -20.90
C MET A 119 -3.06 -17.86 -22.40
N VAL A 120 -2.82 -16.66 -22.93
CA VAL A 120 -2.99 -16.37 -24.36
C VAL A 120 -1.86 -16.96 -25.20
N PHE A 121 -0.60 -16.89 -24.74
CA PHE A 121 0.55 -17.27 -25.58
C PHE A 121 1.15 -18.66 -25.30
N ALA A 122 0.98 -19.22 -24.10
CA ALA A 122 1.55 -20.50 -23.69
C ALA A 122 0.74 -21.16 -22.55
N PRO A 123 -0.42 -21.77 -22.86
CA PRO A 123 -1.31 -22.33 -21.86
C PRO A 123 -0.64 -23.45 -21.07
N ARG A 124 -0.84 -23.46 -19.75
CA ARG A 124 -0.25 -24.42 -18.83
C ARG A 124 -1.28 -25.48 -18.39
N SER A 125 -0.83 -26.71 -18.17
CA SER A 125 -1.64 -27.76 -17.54
C SER A 125 -2.12 -27.37 -16.13
N ALA A 126 -3.34 -27.78 -15.77
CA ALA A 126 -3.99 -27.45 -14.50
C ALA A 126 -3.16 -27.83 -13.26
N ALA A 127 -2.38 -28.92 -13.31
CA ALA A 127 -1.52 -29.34 -12.21
C ALA A 127 -0.37 -28.35 -11.94
N ASN A 128 0.29 -27.87 -13.01
CA ASN A 128 1.36 -26.89 -12.92
C ASN A 128 0.82 -25.50 -12.52
N SER A 129 -0.42 -25.17 -12.91
CA SER A 129 -1.12 -23.94 -12.50
C SER A 129 -1.31 -23.90 -10.98
N LYS A 130 -1.77 -25.00 -10.37
CA LYS A 130 -1.93 -25.09 -8.90
C LYS A 130 -0.60 -24.91 -8.15
N ARG A 131 0.49 -25.53 -8.63
CA ARG A 131 1.82 -25.39 -8.03
C ARG A 131 2.34 -23.95 -8.14
N ALA A 132 2.15 -23.32 -9.29
CA ALA A 132 2.53 -21.93 -9.50
C ALA A 132 1.74 -20.97 -8.59
N MET A 133 0.42 -21.20 -8.44
CA MET A 133 -0.41 -20.42 -7.52
C MET A 133 0.10 -20.49 -6.08
N ARG A 134 0.46 -21.68 -5.58
CA ARG A 134 1.05 -21.81 -4.23
C ARG A 134 2.36 -21.04 -4.09
N PHE A 135 3.20 -21.04 -5.13
CA PHE A 135 4.43 -20.28 -5.14
C PHE A 135 4.19 -18.76 -5.16
N PHE A 136 3.22 -18.28 -5.94
CA PHE A 136 2.84 -16.86 -5.96
C PHE A 136 2.26 -16.41 -4.62
N VAL A 137 1.37 -17.21 -4.04
CA VAL A 137 0.85 -17.00 -2.68
C VAL A 137 2.03 -16.87 -1.70
N ALA A 138 2.88 -17.88 -1.61
CA ALA A 138 4.00 -17.87 -0.66
C ALA A 138 4.93 -16.68 -0.86
N SER A 139 5.36 -16.41 -2.11
CA SER A 139 6.26 -15.29 -2.41
C SER A 139 5.66 -13.93 -2.09
N ILE A 140 4.40 -13.68 -2.46
CA ILE A 140 3.74 -12.39 -2.18
C ILE A 140 3.55 -12.21 -0.68
N TYR A 141 3.11 -13.24 0.06
CA TYR A 141 2.97 -13.13 1.51
C TYR A 141 4.31 -12.90 2.21
N ILE A 142 5.41 -13.53 1.76
CA ILE A 142 6.74 -13.25 2.30
C ILE A 142 7.14 -11.79 2.07
N VAL A 143 6.95 -11.28 0.85
CA VAL A 143 7.25 -9.88 0.52
C VAL A 143 6.38 -8.93 1.37
N LEU A 144 5.10 -9.23 1.55
CA LEU A 144 4.19 -8.44 2.38
C LEU A 144 4.56 -8.45 3.86
N CYS A 145 4.98 -9.61 4.39
CA CYS A 145 5.47 -9.70 5.77
C CYS A 145 6.74 -8.88 5.97
N LEU A 146 7.70 -8.95 5.04
CA LEU A 146 8.93 -8.15 5.11
C LEU A 146 8.63 -6.66 4.99
N TYR A 147 7.74 -6.27 4.07
CA TYR A 147 7.31 -4.88 3.92
C TYR A 147 6.57 -4.37 5.16
N GLY A 148 5.65 -5.17 5.71
CA GLY A 148 4.92 -4.84 6.93
C GLY A 148 5.84 -4.72 8.14
N LEU A 149 6.84 -5.59 8.27
CA LEU A 149 7.86 -5.51 9.32
C LEU A 149 8.70 -4.23 9.16
N GLY A 150 9.09 -3.86 7.94
CA GLY A 150 9.75 -2.60 7.65
C GLY A 150 8.91 -1.38 8.04
N MET A 151 7.60 -1.40 7.77
CA MET A 151 6.67 -0.34 8.16
C MET A 151 6.46 -0.26 9.69
N ILE A 152 6.44 -1.39 10.39
CA ILE A 152 6.34 -1.40 11.85
C ILE A 152 7.61 -0.81 12.47
N LEU A 153 8.80 -1.17 11.94
CA LEU A 153 10.07 -0.57 12.35
C LEU A 153 10.09 0.93 12.08
N TYR A 154 9.58 1.38 10.92
CA TYR A 154 9.44 2.81 10.60
C TYR A 154 8.61 3.54 11.66
N VAL A 155 7.41 3.02 11.99
CA VAL A 155 6.54 3.66 12.99
C VAL A 155 7.19 3.68 14.37
N ARG A 156 7.85 2.59 14.77
CA ARG A 156 8.53 2.50 16.08
C ARG A 156 9.72 3.45 16.19
N LEU A 157 10.54 3.58 15.14
CA LEU A 157 11.72 4.46 15.16
C LEU A 157 11.34 5.94 15.02
N HIS A 158 10.35 6.25 14.18
CA HIS A 158 9.97 7.65 13.92
C HIS A 158 9.12 8.25 15.03
N PHE A 159 8.23 7.46 15.66
CA PHE A 159 7.34 7.95 16.72
C PHE A 159 7.73 7.49 18.13
N GLY A 160 8.63 6.50 18.26
CA GLY A 160 9.14 6.10 19.58
C GLY A 160 10.34 6.93 20.04
N ALA A 161 11.01 7.67 19.15
CA ALA A 161 12.09 8.57 19.51
C ALA A 161 11.60 9.90 20.11
N ASP A 162 10.33 10.26 19.90
CA ASP A 162 9.73 11.49 20.44
C ASP A 162 9.14 11.31 21.85
N ASP A 163 8.91 10.07 22.31
CA ASP A 163 8.33 9.78 23.65
C ASP A 163 9.40 9.72 24.77
N ASP A 164 10.69 9.63 24.45
CA ASP A 164 11.78 9.46 25.43
C ASP A 164 12.44 10.78 25.88
N HIS A 165 11.90 11.95 25.50
CA HIS A 165 12.53 13.25 25.80
C HIS A 165 11.90 14.06 26.95
N ASP A 166 11.01 13.47 27.73
CA ASP A 166 10.27 14.18 28.80
C ASP A 166 10.55 13.67 30.23
N ASP A 167 11.68 13.00 30.50
CA ASP A 167 12.13 12.76 31.88
C ASP A 167 13.52 13.40 32.14
N ASP A 168 13.49 14.39 33.02
CA ASP A 168 14.54 15.16 33.69
C ASP A 168 15.95 14.53 33.78
N HIS A 169 16.99 15.30 33.44
CA HIS A 169 17.98 15.83 34.40
C HIS A 169 19.21 16.43 33.71
N VAL A 170 19.62 17.60 34.22
CA VAL A 170 20.94 18.19 34.05
C VAL A 170 21.99 17.19 34.54
N ASP A 171 22.90 16.76 33.67
CA ASP A 171 24.32 16.60 33.99
C ASP A 171 25.15 16.39 32.72
N GLU A 172 26.17 17.24 32.58
CA GLU A 172 27.26 17.12 31.62
C GLU A 172 27.99 15.79 31.82
N HIS A 173 27.91 14.89 30.85
CA HIS A 173 29.03 14.02 30.52
C HIS A 173 28.98 13.67 29.02
N ASP A 174 29.92 14.27 28.28
CA ASP A 174 30.25 13.90 26.90
C ASP A 174 30.68 12.42 26.85
N ASP A 175 29.75 11.55 26.47
CA ASP A 175 30.04 10.19 26.00
C ASP A 175 29.87 10.18 24.46
N PRO A 176 30.96 10.21 23.66
CA PRO A 176 30.87 10.32 22.20
C PRO A 176 30.51 8.99 21.51
N ASN A 177 30.00 7.99 22.24
CA ASN A 177 29.98 6.60 21.78
C ASN A 177 28.65 5.84 21.97
N SER A 178 27.53 6.49 22.26
CA SER A 178 26.22 5.83 22.26
C SER A 178 25.35 6.29 21.07
N ALA A 179 25.07 5.34 20.18
CA ALA A 179 23.95 5.30 19.23
C ALA A 179 23.94 6.18 17.95
N GLY A 180 25.01 6.87 17.58
CA GLY A 180 25.08 7.62 16.30
C GLY A 180 25.19 6.77 15.02
N PHE A 181 25.40 5.45 15.11
CA PHE A 181 25.71 4.58 13.96
C PHE A 181 24.50 4.12 13.11
N GLY A 182 23.29 4.61 13.40
CA GLY A 182 22.05 4.09 12.82
C GLY A 182 21.24 5.07 11.98
N HIS A 183 21.28 6.37 12.26
CA HIS A 183 20.28 7.30 11.74
C HIS A 183 20.37 7.50 10.21
N GLU A 184 21.59 7.67 9.67
CA GLU A 184 21.80 7.82 8.22
C GLU A 184 21.50 6.53 7.44
N ARG A 185 21.86 5.35 7.98
CA ARG A 185 21.53 4.07 7.35
C ARG A 185 20.03 3.77 7.40
N GLN A 186 19.36 4.16 8.47
CA GLN A 186 17.91 4.02 8.60
C GLN A 186 17.17 4.94 7.62
N LEU A 187 17.58 6.21 7.52
CA LEU A 187 17.03 7.15 6.54
C LEU A 187 17.19 6.63 5.10
N ASN A 188 18.38 6.12 4.75
CA ASN A 188 18.62 5.52 3.43
C ASN A 188 17.76 4.27 3.17
N PHE A 189 17.50 3.44 4.19
CA PHE A 189 16.60 2.29 4.07
C PHE A 189 15.15 2.72 3.82
N PHE A 190 14.69 3.77 4.51
CA PHE A 190 13.33 4.29 4.33
C PHE A 190 13.14 5.00 3.00
N GLU A 191 14.14 5.76 2.55
CA GLU A 191 14.15 6.34 1.21
C GLU A 191 14.09 5.24 0.13
N ALA A 192 14.87 4.17 0.30
CA ALA A 192 14.82 3.02 -0.60
C ALA A 192 13.45 2.31 -0.56
N LEU A 193 12.82 2.19 0.60
CA LEU A 193 11.49 1.58 0.76
C LEU A 193 10.39 2.45 0.12
N GLN A 194 10.47 3.77 0.26
CA GLN A 194 9.58 4.73 -0.39
C GLN A 194 9.74 4.71 -1.92
N TRP A 195 10.99 4.68 -2.41
CA TRP A 195 11.29 4.49 -3.83
C TRP A 195 10.77 3.16 -4.36
N GLY A 196 10.98 2.07 -3.61
CA GLY A 196 10.46 0.75 -3.94
C GLY A 196 8.95 0.73 -4.06
N HIS A 197 8.24 1.39 -3.14
CA HIS A 197 6.80 1.56 -3.20
C HIS A 197 6.37 2.35 -4.45
N SER A 198 7.03 3.48 -4.73
CA SER A 198 6.72 4.31 -5.90
C SER A 198 6.94 3.54 -7.21
N LEU A 199 8.06 2.82 -7.31
CA LEU A 199 8.40 2.00 -8.46
C LEU A 199 7.38 0.86 -8.65
N LEU A 200 6.94 0.23 -7.56
CA LEU A 200 5.89 -0.78 -7.62
C LEU A 200 4.59 -0.19 -8.16
N ARG A 201 4.17 0.99 -7.70
CA ARG A 201 2.97 1.68 -8.23
C ARG A 201 3.11 1.97 -9.72
N MET A 202 4.26 2.47 -10.14
CA MET A 202 4.54 2.71 -11.57
C MET A 202 4.47 1.41 -12.37
N ALA A 203 5.09 0.33 -11.89
CA ALA A 203 5.05 -0.97 -12.54
C ALA A 203 3.62 -1.50 -12.66
N THR A 204 2.79 -1.36 -11.61
CA THR A 204 1.40 -1.81 -11.61
C THR A 204 0.50 -1.08 -12.59
N VAL A 205 0.88 0.13 -13.02
CA VAL A 205 0.13 0.92 -14.00
C VAL A 205 0.70 0.72 -15.41
N LEU A 206 2.01 0.83 -15.57
CA LEU A 206 2.68 0.72 -16.86
C LEU A 206 2.59 -0.68 -17.45
N TYR A 207 2.68 -1.73 -16.62
CA TYR A 207 2.67 -3.11 -17.09
C TYR A 207 1.32 -3.52 -17.71
N PRO A 208 0.15 -3.32 -17.06
CA PRO A 208 -1.14 -3.60 -17.69
C PRO A 208 -1.39 -2.75 -18.95
N ILE A 209 -1.03 -1.46 -18.94
CA ILE A 209 -1.22 -0.56 -20.09
C ILE A 209 -0.38 -1.03 -21.28
N GLY A 210 0.90 -1.30 -21.06
CA GLY A 210 1.80 -1.80 -22.10
C GLY A 210 1.32 -3.14 -22.66
N MET A 211 0.81 -4.03 -21.80
CA MET A 211 0.23 -5.30 -22.23
C MET A 211 -1.06 -5.11 -23.04
N SER A 212 -1.93 -4.17 -22.66
CA SER A 212 -3.14 -3.84 -23.41
C SER A 212 -2.82 -3.32 -24.82
N LEU A 213 -1.87 -2.39 -24.92
CA LEU A 213 -1.38 -1.87 -26.20
C LEU A 213 -0.75 -2.98 -27.06
N TYR A 214 0.03 -3.88 -26.44
CA TYR A 214 0.63 -5.02 -27.12
C TYR A 214 -0.43 -5.98 -27.71
N PHE A 215 -1.50 -6.24 -26.96
CA PHE A 215 -2.62 -7.05 -27.47
C PHE A 215 -3.36 -6.35 -28.61
N HIS A 216 -3.52 -5.03 -28.55
CA HIS A 216 -4.16 -4.27 -29.62
C HIS A 216 -3.31 -4.23 -30.89
N ALA A 217 -1.99 -4.05 -30.76
CA ALA A 217 -1.07 -4.00 -31.90
C ALA A 217 -0.83 -5.35 -32.58
N ARG A 218 -1.14 -6.46 -31.92
CA ARG A 218 -1.06 -7.83 -32.48
C ARG A 218 -2.38 -8.38 -33.00
N ARG A 219 -3.45 -7.61 -32.91
CA ARG A 219 -4.77 -7.97 -33.44
C ARG A 219 -4.91 -7.50 -34.88
#